data_AF-A0A2S8SDD0-F1
#
_entry.id   AF-A0A2S8SDD0-F1
#
_cell.length_a   1.000
_cell.length_b   1.000
_cell.length_c   1.000
_cell.angle_alpha   90.00
_cell.angle_beta   90.00
_cell.angle_gamma   90.00
#
_symmetry.space_group_name_H-M   'P 1'
#
loop_
_entity.id
_entity.type
_entity.pdbx_description
1 polymer ?
#
loop_
_entity_poly.entity_id
_entity_poly.type
_entity_poly.pdbx_seq_one_letter_code
_entity_poly.pdbx_strand_id
1 'polypeptide(L)'
;MAIDTAKIKAALPKESGLGRRSVIRNRPDVHDVVLDVVLKRRTLTDIAKRCGVTTASLDRFRSKFITPEVQKLCLVMDQEQAANALDEKVNEGQDEIQNGLRLVIKEQREIYALIKAKIGEGRDIEDLAPALAQLLRDMGQSLDRLTKAYSALQAKTTIITPIQESPEWAKLSDVLFSTFQAYPEAFAAFQALAKEKRLRLG
;
A
#
# COMPACT_ATOMS: atom_id res chain seq x y z
N MET A 1 -2.96 3.32 -4.95
CA MET A 1 -2.41 4.46 -5.74
C MET A 1 -2.44 4.18 -7.24
N ALA A 2 -2.65 5.20 -8.09
CA ALA A 2 -2.61 5.06 -9.54
C ALA A 2 -1.17 5.01 -10.06
N ILE A 3 -0.90 4.21 -11.10
CA ILE A 3 0.39 4.17 -11.82
C ILE A 3 0.79 5.60 -12.20
N ASP A 4 2.03 6.00 -11.94
CA ASP A 4 2.55 7.32 -12.30
C ASP A 4 2.69 7.48 -13.83
N THR A 5 1.59 7.93 -14.43
CA THR A 5 1.42 8.07 -15.88
C THR A 5 2.36 9.10 -16.50
N ALA A 6 2.88 10.04 -15.69
CA ALA A 6 3.83 11.05 -16.13
C ALA A 6 5.22 10.44 -16.39
N LYS A 7 5.67 9.53 -15.52
CA LYS A 7 6.94 8.79 -15.71
C LYS A 7 6.94 7.97 -16.99
N ILE A 8 5.85 7.25 -17.28
CA ILE A 8 5.70 6.46 -18.51
C ILE A 8 5.78 7.37 -19.74
N LYS A 9 5.08 8.52 -19.71
CA LYS A 9 5.09 9.47 -20.82
C LYS A 9 6.47 10.09 -21.05
N ALA A 10 7.22 10.37 -19.98
CA ALA A 10 8.57 10.92 -20.06
C ALA A 10 9.60 9.91 -20.59
N ALA A 11 9.41 8.62 -20.32
CA ALA A 11 10.30 7.54 -20.76
C ALA A 11 10.19 7.22 -22.27
N LEU A 12 9.16 7.70 -22.97
CA LEU A 12 8.98 7.44 -24.39
C LEU A 12 10.04 8.20 -25.24
N PRO A 13 10.81 7.53 -26.12
CA PRO A 13 11.88 8.15 -26.92
C PRO A 13 11.38 9.38 -27.67
N LYS A 14 12.03 10.55 -27.59
CA LYS A 14 11.55 11.80 -28.27
C LYS A 14 11.62 11.65 -29.80
N GLU A 15 10.57 12.09 -30.50
CA GLU A 15 10.54 12.08 -31.97
C GLU A 15 10.60 13.53 -32.48
N SER A 16 11.47 13.78 -33.46
CA SER A 16 11.57 15.06 -34.16
C SER A 16 10.50 15.15 -35.25
N GLY A 17 9.36 15.74 -34.91
CA GLY A 17 8.35 16.18 -35.88
C GLY A 17 6.90 15.86 -35.51
N LEU A 18 6.04 16.87 -35.60
CA LEU A 18 4.58 16.78 -35.43
C LEU A 18 3.90 16.20 -36.68
N GLY A 19 4.38 15.04 -37.15
CA GLY A 19 3.83 14.40 -38.34
C GLY A 19 2.57 13.57 -38.04
N ARG A 20 1.72 13.40 -39.06
CA ARG A 20 0.55 12.49 -39.11
C ARG A 20 0.87 11.02 -38.74
N ARG A 21 2.16 10.69 -38.55
CA ARG A 21 2.69 9.36 -38.19
C ARG A 21 2.75 9.10 -36.68
N SER A 22 2.52 10.10 -35.82
CA SER A 22 2.62 9.96 -34.35
C SER A 22 1.26 10.04 -33.63
N VAL A 23 0.18 9.56 -34.28
CA VAL A 23 -1.21 9.66 -33.76
C VAL A 23 -1.36 9.04 -32.37
N ILE A 24 -0.81 7.85 -32.14
CA ILE A 24 -0.91 7.14 -30.85
C ILE A 24 -0.14 7.89 -29.76
N ARG A 25 1.04 8.42 -30.09
CA ARG A 25 1.91 9.11 -29.13
C ARG A 25 1.28 10.40 -28.59
N ASN A 26 0.62 11.14 -29.47
CA ASN A 26 0.08 12.46 -29.14
C ASN A 26 -1.23 12.39 -28.34
N ARG A 27 -1.74 11.18 -28.09
CA ARG A 27 -2.95 11.00 -27.30
C ARG A 27 -2.72 11.39 -25.83
N PRO A 28 -3.74 11.94 -25.15
CA PRO A 28 -3.66 12.18 -23.72
C PRO A 28 -3.51 10.88 -22.92
N ASP A 29 -4.09 9.78 -23.40
CA ASP A 29 -4.09 8.45 -22.78
C ASP A 29 -2.97 7.52 -23.32
N VAL A 30 -1.88 8.07 -23.90
CA VAL A 30 -0.78 7.25 -24.46
C VAL A 30 -0.16 6.30 -23.42
N HIS A 31 -0.10 6.72 -22.16
CA HIS A 31 0.42 5.91 -21.06
C HIS A 31 -0.41 4.64 -20.85
N ASP A 32 -1.75 4.72 -20.94
CA ASP A 32 -2.64 3.58 -20.84
C ASP A 32 -2.44 2.63 -22.02
N VAL A 33 -2.23 3.17 -23.22
CA VAL A 33 -1.94 2.37 -24.42
C VAL A 33 -0.63 1.61 -24.26
N VAL A 34 0.41 2.27 -23.72
CA VAL A 34 1.70 1.62 -23.44
C VAL A 34 1.54 0.50 -22.40
N LEU A 35 0.80 0.75 -21.32
CA LEU A 35 0.51 -0.26 -20.30
C LEU A 35 -0.30 -1.44 -20.87
N ASP A 36 -1.34 -1.17 -21.65
CA ASP A 36 -2.18 -2.19 -22.29
C ASP A 36 -1.35 -3.10 -23.19
N VAL A 37 -0.38 -2.54 -23.93
CA VAL A 37 0.51 -3.29 -24.83
C VAL A 37 1.59 -4.06 -24.06
N VAL A 38 2.23 -3.45 -23.05
CA VAL A 38 3.33 -4.08 -22.29
C VAL A 38 2.82 -5.18 -21.37
N LEU A 39 1.76 -4.88 -20.61
CA LEU A 39 1.19 -5.78 -19.61
C LEU A 39 0.17 -6.75 -20.22
N LYS A 40 -0.12 -6.62 -21.53
CA LYS A 40 -1.06 -7.46 -22.27
C LYS A 40 -2.46 -7.49 -21.65
N ARG A 41 -2.91 -6.35 -21.10
CA ARG A 41 -4.25 -6.21 -20.47
C ARG A 41 -5.38 -6.36 -21.49
N ARG A 42 -5.10 -6.12 -22.78
CA ARG A 42 -6.06 -6.21 -23.90
C ARG A 42 -5.41 -6.80 -25.14
N THR A 43 -6.21 -7.28 -26.09
CA THR A 43 -5.69 -7.73 -27.39
C THR A 43 -5.27 -6.53 -28.24
N LEU A 44 -4.29 -6.72 -29.14
CA LEU A 44 -3.82 -5.66 -30.05
C LEU A 44 -4.96 -5.12 -30.94
N THR A 45 -5.92 -5.97 -31.31
CA THR A 45 -7.10 -5.58 -32.10
C THR A 45 -7.99 -4.61 -31.32
N ASP A 46 -8.21 -4.85 -30.03
CA ASP A 46 -9.04 -4.00 -29.19
C ASP A 46 -8.36 -2.67 -28.87
N ILE A 47 -7.04 -2.70 -28.64
CA ILE A 47 -6.23 -1.50 -28.45
C ILE A 47 -6.26 -0.65 -29.73
N ALA A 48 -6.10 -1.27 -30.90
CA ALA A 48 -6.15 -0.58 -32.19
C ALA A 48 -7.52 0.08 -32.43
N LYS A 49 -8.62 -0.64 -32.14
CA LYS A 49 -9.99 -0.10 -32.21
C LYS A 49 -10.19 1.09 -31.25
N ARG A 50 -9.80 0.95 -29.98
CA ARG A 50 -9.84 2.05 -28.98
C ARG A 50 -9.04 3.27 -29.45
N CYS A 51 -7.90 3.01 -30.09
CA CYS A 51 -7.01 4.05 -30.57
C CYS A 51 -7.47 4.71 -31.88
N GLY A 52 -8.44 4.12 -32.59
CA GLY A 52 -8.85 4.56 -33.93
C GLY A 52 -7.76 4.35 -34.99
N VAL A 53 -6.91 3.34 -34.83
CA VAL A 53 -5.77 3.04 -35.71
C VAL A 53 -5.81 1.60 -36.21
N THR A 54 -5.04 1.30 -37.25
CA THR A 54 -4.87 -0.08 -37.71
C THR A 54 -3.92 -0.85 -36.79
N THR A 55 -4.06 -2.18 -36.75
CA THR A 55 -3.14 -3.06 -36.01
C THR A 55 -1.69 -2.86 -36.46
N ALA A 56 -1.46 -2.71 -37.77
CA ALA A 56 -0.15 -2.41 -38.32
C ALA A 56 0.44 -1.07 -37.83
N SER A 57 -0.39 -0.07 -37.55
CA SER A 57 0.05 1.19 -36.94
C SER A 57 0.43 1.01 -35.47
N LEU A 58 -0.31 0.17 -34.74
CA LEU A 58 0.01 -0.17 -33.35
C LEU A 58 1.30 -0.99 -33.24
N ASP A 59 1.53 -1.94 -34.14
CA ASP A 59 2.76 -2.73 -34.18
C ASP A 59 3.99 -1.85 -34.44
N ARG A 60 3.91 -0.90 -35.39
CA ARG A 60 4.98 0.08 -35.61
C ARG A 60 5.24 0.94 -34.38
N PHE A 61 4.19 1.36 -33.68
CA PHE A 61 4.33 2.11 -32.44
C PHE A 61 5.05 1.29 -31.37
N ARG A 62 4.65 0.03 -31.18
CA ARG A 62 5.31 -0.90 -30.25
C ARG A 62 6.79 -1.05 -30.57
N SER A 63 7.14 -1.38 -31.81
CA SER A 63 8.53 -1.60 -32.21
C SER A 63 9.39 -0.35 -32.07
N LYS A 64 8.80 0.85 -32.19
CA LYS A 64 9.55 2.12 -32.17
C LYS A 64 9.66 2.76 -30.80
N PHE A 65 8.62 2.66 -29.96
CA PHE A 65 8.52 3.44 -28.72
C PHE A 65 8.52 2.61 -27.44
N ILE A 66 8.21 1.31 -27.53
CA ILE A 66 8.27 0.42 -26.37
C ILE A 66 9.67 -0.21 -26.35
N THR A 67 10.62 0.54 -25.79
CA THR A 67 11.99 0.08 -25.58
C THR A 67 12.04 -0.92 -24.41
N PRO A 68 13.12 -1.72 -24.27
CA PRO A 68 13.32 -2.58 -23.11
C PRO A 68 13.25 -1.80 -21.77
N GLU A 69 13.70 -0.56 -21.75
CA GLU A 69 13.64 0.32 -20.56
C GLU A 69 12.20 0.71 -20.21
N VAL A 70 11.40 1.12 -21.21
CA VAL A 70 9.97 1.42 -21.02
C VAL A 70 9.22 0.17 -20.58
N GLN A 71 9.54 -0.99 -21.14
CA GLN A 71 8.96 -2.27 -20.76
C GLN A 71 9.29 -2.61 -19.30
N LYS A 72 10.55 -2.49 -18.89
CA LYS A 72 10.98 -2.73 -17.50
C LYS A 72 10.28 -1.78 -16.53
N LEU A 73 10.21 -0.49 -16.87
CA LEU A 73 9.53 0.52 -16.05
C LEU A 73 8.05 0.13 -15.81
N CYS A 74 7.33 -0.23 -16.88
CA CYS A 74 5.91 -0.61 -16.76
C CYS A 74 5.72 -1.86 -15.89
N LEU A 75 6.62 -2.85 -16.00
CA LEU A 75 6.55 -4.08 -15.19
C LEU A 75 6.81 -3.80 -13.71
N VAL A 76 7.82 -2.98 -13.40
CA VAL A 76 8.13 -2.58 -12.02
C VAL A 76 6.96 -1.83 -11.40
N MET A 77 6.38 -0.87 -12.13
CA MET A 77 5.24 -0.10 -11.63
C MET A 77 3.99 -0.95 -11.38
N ASP A 78 3.74 -1.96 -12.23
CA ASP A 78 2.63 -2.90 -12.04
C ASP A 78 2.86 -3.79 -10.82
N GLN A 79 4.10 -4.26 -10.61
CA GLN A 79 4.50 -5.01 -9.42
C GLN A 79 4.36 -4.18 -8.13
N GLU A 80 4.83 -2.93 -8.14
CA GLU A 80 4.67 -2.00 -7.01
C GLU A 80 3.19 -1.74 -6.70
N GLN A 81 2.35 -1.56 -7.73
CA GLN A 81 0.92 -1.37 -7.53
C GLN A 81 0.26 -2.61 -6.92
N ALA A 82 0.63 -3.81 -7.38
CA ALA A 82 0.13 -5.06 -6.84
C ALA A 82 0.57 -5.30 -5.38
N ALA A 83 1.82 -4.97 -5.05
CA ALA A 83 2.35 -5.05 -3.69
C ALA A 83 1.60 -4.11 -2.75
N ASN A 84 1.45 -2.82 -3.11
CA ASN A 84 0.71 -1.86 -2.31
C ASN A 84 -0.75 -2.27 -2.08
N ALA A 85 -1.42 -2.81 -3.11
CA ALA A 85 -2.79 -3.29 -2.99
C ALA A 85 -2.92 -4.54 -2.09
N LEU A 86 -1.88 -5.38 -2.05
CA LEU A 86 -1.82 -6.51 -1.12
C LEU A 86 -1.61 -6.01 0.31
N ASP A 87 -0.72 -5.05 0.51
CA ASP A 87 -0.44 -4.46 1.82
C ASP A 87 -1.65 -3.73 2.40
N GLU A 88 -2.37 -2.95 1.58
CA GLU A 88 -3.63 -2.30 1.98
C GLU A 88 -4.65 -3.33 2.49
N LYS A 89 -4.86 -4.43 1.74
CA LYS A 89 -5.80 -5.50 2.14
C LYS A 89 -5.36 -6.25 3.39
N VAL A 90 -4.06 -6.48 3.55
CA VAL A 90 -3.51 -7.14 4.74
C VAL A 90 -3.73 -6.24 5.96
N ASN A 91 -3.49 -4.93 5.84
CA ASN A 91 -3.72 -3.98 6.93
C ASN A 91 -5.21 -3.86 7.30
N GLU A 92 -6.10 -3.79 6.32
CA GLU A 92 -7.56 -3.77 6.55
C GLU A 92 -8.03 -5.03 7.29
N GLY A 93 -7.63 -6.22 6.81
CA GLY A 93 -7.94 -7.48 7.47
C GLY A 93 -7.32 -7.57 8.88
N GLN A 94 -6.20 -6.87 9.11
CA GLN A 94 -5.58 -6.85 10.43
C GLN A 94 -6.37 -6.01 11.45
N ASP A 95 -6.87 -4.85 11.03
CA ASP A 95 -7.68 -3.97 11.87
C ASP A 95 -9.03 -4.61 12.25
N GLU A 96 -9.66 -5.34 11.33
CA GLU A 96 -10.91 -6.08 11.58
C GLU A 96 -10.75 -7.13 12.69
N ILE A 97 -9.68 -7.92 12.63
CA ILE A 97 -9.40 -8.95 13.63
C ILE A 97 -9.11 -8.31 14.99
N GLN A 98 -8.34 -7.22 15.03
CA GLN A 98 -8.06 -6.52 16.27
C GLN A 98 -9.33 -5.95 16.92
N ASN A 99 -10.25 -5.41 16.11
CA ASN A 99 -11.53 -4.90 16.58
C ASN A 99 -12.47 -6.03 17.06
N GLY A 100 -12.51 -7.15 16.35
CA GLY A 100 -13.27 -8.34 16.78
C GLY A 100 -12.80 -8.86 18.14
N LEU A 101 -11.48 -8.99 18.34
CA LEU A 101 -10.92 -9.40 19.63
C LEU A 101 -11.28 -8.43 20.77
N ARG A 102 -11.25 -7.12 20.51
CA ARG A 102 -11.65 -6.10 21.51
C ARG A 102 -13.12 -6.22 21.90
N LEU A 103 -14.01 -6.49 20.94
CA LEU A 103 -15.44 -6.67 21.22
C LEU A 103 -15.69 -7.91 22.09
N VAL A 104 -15.05 -9.04 21.76
CA VAL A 104 -15.15 -10.27 22.57
C VAL A 104 -14.65 -10.05 24.00
N ILE A 105 -13.53 -9.33 24.18
CA ILE A 105 -13.03 -8.98 25.52
C ILE A 105 -14.04 -8.11 26.29
N LYS A 106 -14.69 -7.17 25.61
CA LYS A 106 -15.69 -6.29 26.23
C LYS A 106 -16.92 -7.08 26.69
N GLU A 107 -17.47 -7.93 25.82
CA GLU A 107 -18.62 -8.79 26.15
C GLU A 107 -18.30 -9.73 27.32
N GLN A 108 -17.09 -10.28 27.37
CA GLN A 108 -16.67 -11.11 28.51
C GLN A 108 -16.61 -10.34 29.83
N ARG A 109 -16.16 -9.08 29.82
CA ARG A 109 -16.16 -8.23 31.02
C ARG A 109 -17.59 -7.92 31.49
N GLU A 110 -18.51 -7.71 30.55
CA GLU A 110 -19.93 -7.47 30.85
C GLU A 110 -20.59 -8.72 31.43
N ILE A 111 -20.33 -9.90 30.86
CA ILE A 111 -20.78 -11.19 31.41
C ILE A 111 -20.25 -11.40 32.83
N TYR A 112 -18.97 -11.07 33.08
CA TYR A 112 -18.38 -11.17 34.42
C TYR A 112 -19.10 -10.26 35.43
N ALA A 113 -19.40 -9.02 35.04
CA ALA A 113 -20.13 -8.08 35.87
C ALA A 113 -21.55 -8.58 36.19
N LEU A 114 -22.25 -9.14 35.20
CA LEU A 114 -23.59 -9.71 35.36
C LEU A 114 -23.61 -10.94 36.27
N ILE A 115 -22.64 -11.85 36.12
CA ILE A 115 -22.49 -13.02 37.00
C ILE A 115 -22.23 -12.57 38.43
N LYS A 116 -21.30 -11.63 38.63
CA LYS A 116 -20.98 -11.09 39.95
C LYS A 116 -22.18 -10.40 40.62
N ALA A 117 -22.98 -9.67 39.85
CA ALA A 117 -24.20 -9.04 40.34
C ALA A 117 -25.24 -10.07 40.80
N LYS A 118 -25.47 -11.13 40.00
CA LYS A 118 -26.43 -12.19 40.35
C LYS A 118 -26.02 -13.07 41.52
N ILE A 119 -24.71 -13.25 41.76
CA ILE A 119 -24.21 -13.94 42.95
C ILE A 119 -24.57 -13.17 44.23
N GLY A 120 -24.59 -11.83 44.18
CA GLY A 120 -25.00 -11.00 45.31
C GLY A 120 -26.48 -11.09 45.69
N GLU A 121 -27.32 -11.69 44.83
CA GLU A 121 -28.78 -11.78 45.01
C GLU A 121 -29.26 -13.13 45.57
N GLY A 122 -28.36 -14.05 45.93
CA GLY A 122 -28.69 -15.25 46.73
C GLY A 122 -29.51 -16.34 46.01
N ARG A 123 -29.06 -16.81 44.84
CA ARG A 123 -29.59 -18.04 44.19
C ARG A 123 -28.49 -19.09 43.99
N ASP A 124 -28.91 -20.35 43.80
CA ASP A 124 -28.21 -21.66 43.57
C ASP A 124 -27.02 -21.70 42.57
N ILE A 125 -26.41 -20.57 42.25
CA ILE A 125 -25.25 -20.42 41.37
C ILE A 125 -23.94 -20.59 42.17
N GLU A 126 -23.97 -20.66 43.51
CA GLU A 126 -22.77 -20.74 44.35
C GLU A 126 -21.85 -21.93 44.02
N ASP A 127 -22.40 -23.07 43.60
CA ASP A 127 -21.61 -24.26 43.25
C ASP A 127 -20.98 -24.18 41.83
N LEU A 128 -21.62 -23.46 40.91
CA LEU A 128 -21.19 -23.30 39.50
C LEU A 128 -20.38 -22.01 39.25
N ALA A 129 -20.54 -21.01 40.12
CA ALA A 129 -19.87 -19.71 40.04
C ALA A 129 -18.34 -19.81 40.02
N PRO A 130 -17.67 -20.66 40.84
CA PRO A 130 -16.23 -20.78 40.81
C PRO A 130 -15.73 -21.37 39.50
N ALA A 131 -16.41 -22.40 38.97
CA ALA A 131 -16.05 -23.05 37.71
C ALA A 131 -16.28 -22.14 36.50
N LEU A 132 -17.39 -21.40 36.45
CA LEU A 132 -17.64 -20.39 35.41
C LEU A 132 -16.67 -19.22 35.49
N ALA A 133 -16.36 -18.74 36.70
CA ALA A 133 -15.38 -17.68 36.90
C ALA A 133 -13.95 -18.11 36.54
N GLN A 134 -13.62 -19.40 36.73
CA GLN A 134 -12.36 -19.99 36.33
C GLN A 134 -12.28 -20.12 34.80
N LEU A 135 -13.33 -20.66 34.16
CA LEU A 135 -13.41 -20.86 32.72
C LEU A 135 -13.37 -19.51 31.97
N LEU A 136 -14.06 -18.48 32.47
CA LEU A 136 -13.99 -17.12 31.93
C LEU A 136 -12.60 -16.49 32.11
N ARG A 137 -11.91 -16.75 33.24
CA ARG A 137 -10.52 -16.29 33.42
C ARG A 137 -9.56 -16.97 32.45
N ASP A 138 -9.68 -18.28 32.30
CA ASP A 138 -8.82 -19.06 31.41
C ASP A 138 -9.06 -18.67 29.94
N MET A 139 -10.32 -18.38 29.58
CA MET A 139 -10.68 -17.87 28.26
C MET A 139 -10.19 -16.44 28.02
N GLY A 140 -10.27 -15.57 29.04
CA GLY A 140 -9.69 -14.22 28.97
C GLY A 140 -8.17 -14.25 28.82
N GLN A 141 -7.48 -15.15 29.53
CA GLN A 141 -6.04 -15.34 29.37
C GLN A 141 -5.67 -15.93 28.01
N SER A 142 -6.47 -16.85 27.46
CA SER A 142 -6.22 -17.43 26.14
C SER A 142 -6.38 -16.37 25.04
N LEU A 143 -7.40 -15.51 25.12
CA LEU A 143 -7.62 -14.39 24.20
C LEU A 143 -6.55 -13.32 24.32
N ASP A 144 -6.06 -13.03 25.53
CA ASP A 144 -4.96 -12.08 25.73
C ASP A 144 -3.63 -12.64 25.16
N ARG A 145 -3.40 -13.96 25.29
CA ARG A 145 -2.28 -14.65 24.62
C ARG A 145 -2.44 -14.63 23.11
N LEU A 146 -3.64 -14.84 22.59
CA LEU A 146 -3.94 -14.81 21.17
C LEU A 146 -3.75 -13.40 20.62
N THR A 147 -4.18 -12.37 21.35
CA THR A 147 -3.95 -10.96 21.01
C THR A 147 -2.47 -10.62 21.01
N LYS A 148 -1.68 -11.08 22.00
CA LYS A 148 -0.21 -10.88 22.01
C LYS A 148 0.48 -11.63 20.88
N ALA A 149 0.09 -12.88 20.61
CA ALA A 149 0.60 -13.65 19.49
C ALA A 149 0.25 -12.98 18.16
N TYR A 150 -0.96 -12.44 18.06
CA TYR A 150 -1.44 -11.67 16.92
C TYR A 150 -0.68 -10.35 16.74
N SER A 151 -0.47 -9.56 17.80
CA SER A 151 0.37 -8.35 17.74
C SER A 151 1.83 -8.66 17.42
N ALA A 152 2.35 -9.80 17.88
CA ALA A 152 3.70 -10.25 17.51
C ALA A 152 3.76 -10.73 16.06
N LEU A 153 2.71 -11.38 15.56
CA LEU A 153 2.57 -11.70 14.15
C LEU A 153 2.48 -10.41 13.35
N GLN A 154 1.60 -9.48 13.73
CA GLN A 154 1.47 -8.15 13.15
C GLN A 154 2.83 -7.46 13.09
N ALA A 155 3.59 -7.37 14.18
CA ALA A 155 4.93 -6.78 14.16
C ALA A 155 5.95 -7.50 13.25
N LYS A 156 5.76 -8.80 13.01
CA LYS A 156 6.56 -9.59 12.04
C LYS A 156 6.03 -9.55 10.61
N THR A 157 4.76 -9.19 10.43
CA THR A 157 4.04 -9.11 9.14
C THR A 157 3.89 -7.67 8.68
N THR A 158 4.12 -6.68 9.54
CA THR A 158 4.44 -5.31 9.16
C THR A 158 5.74 -5.46 8.40
N ILE A 159 5.66 -5.37 7.07
CA ILE A 159 6.83 -5.25 6.23
C ILE A 159 7.50 -3.98 6.74
N ILE A 160 8.56 -4.12 7.53
CA ILE A 160 9.49 -3.04 7.82
C ILE A 160 10.16 -2.77 6.48
N THR A 161 9.45 -2.01 5.66
CA THR A 161 9.95 -1.51 4.39
C THR A 161 11.00 -0.49 4.83
N PRO A 162 12.29 -0.70 4.51
CA PRO A 162 13.30 0.33 4.70
C PRO A 162 12.73 1.64 4.18
N ILE A 163 12.94 2.75 4.89
CA ILE A 163 12.31 4.03 4.51
C ILE A 163 12.56 4.38 3.03
N GLN A 164 13.69 3.91 2.49
CA GLN A 164 14.12 4.05 1.09
C GLN A 164 13.22 3.33 0.08
N GLU A 165 12.56 2.26 0.49
CA GLU A 165 11.63 1.47 -0.33
C GLU A 165 10.17 1.97 -0.20
N SER A 166 9.91 2.92 0.72
CA SER A 166 8.60 3.55 0.84
C SER A 166 8.35 4.51 -0.33
N PRO A 167 7.24 4.36 -1.09
CA PRO A 167 6.88 5.30 -2.15
C PRO A 167 6.58 6.71 -1.62
N GLU A 168 6.29 6.84 -0.32
CA GLU A 168 6.11 8.14 0.34
C GLU A 168 7.44 8.83 0.65
N TRP A 169 8.53 8.09 0.81
CA TRP A 169 9.85 8.66 1.01
C TRP A 169 10.34 9.41 -0.24
N ALA A 170 10.08 8.89 -1.44
CA ALA A 170 10.38 9.60 -2.68
C ALA A 170 9.65 10.94 -2.75
N LYS A 171 8.35 10.97 -2.38
CA LYS A 171 7.56 12.20 -2.33
C LYS A 171 8.06 13.16 -1.25
N LEU A 172 8.39 12.65 -0.07
CA LEU A 172 8.96 13.44 1.02
C LEU A 172 10.33 14.02 0.62
N SER A 173 11.16 13.23 -0.06
CA SER A 173 12.45 13.67 -0.57
C SER A 173 12.30 14.76 -1.63
N ASP A 174 11.36 14.61 -2.57
CA ASP A 174 11.08 15.63 -3.59
C ASP A 174 10.54 16.93 -2.98
N VAL A 175 9.66 16.83 -1.97
CA VAL A 175 9.14 17.98 -1.23
C VAL A 175 10.25 18.66 -0.43
N LEU A 176 11.07 17.90 0.29
CA LEU A 176 12.21 18.43 1.03
C LEU A 176 13.20 19.09 0.08
N PHE A 177 13.52 18.47 -1.05
CA PHE A 177 14.41 19.02 -2.06
C PHE A 177 13.88 20.32 -2.66
N SER A 178 12.60 20.35 -3.04
CA SER A 178 11.95 21.55 -3.57
C SER A 178 11.91 22.67 -2.52
N THR A 179 11.65 22.32 -1.26
CA THR A 179 11.65 23.27 -0.13
C THR A 179 13.04 23.81 0.13
N PHE A 180 14.08 22.96 0.07
CA PHE A 180 15.47 23.36 0.26
C PHE A 180 16.03 24.18 -0.92
N GLN A 181 15.54 23.95 -2.14
CA GLN A 181 15.84 24.82 -3.27
C GLN A 181 15.18 26.19 -3.13
N ALA A 182 13.92 26.24 -2.68
CA ALA A 182 13.20 27.48 -2.50
C ALA A 182 13.71 28.29 -1.29
N TYR A 183 14.18 27.61 -0.25
CA TYR A 183 14.63 28.21 1.02
C TYR A 183 15.99 27.61 1.45
N PRO A 184 17.11 28.11 0.90
CA PRO A 184 18.45 27.60 1.20
C PRO A 184 18.83 27.68 2.70
N GLU A 185 18.28 28.65 3.42
CA GLU A 185 18.45 28.81 4.86
C GLU A 185 17.83 27.66 5.67
N ALA A 186 16.71 27.10 5.20
CA ALA A 186 16.08 25.94 5.83
C ALA A 186 16.93 24.69 5.65
N PHE A 187 17.65 24.57 4.52
CA PHE A 187 18.59 23.48 4.29
C PHE A 187 19.82 23.56 5.21
N ALA A 188 20.36 24.76 5.42
CA ALA A 188 21.48 24.96 6.34
C ALA A 188 21.09 24.62 7.79
N ALA A 189 19.90 25.03 8.23
CA ALA A 189 19.37 24.68 9.54
C ALA A 189 19.13 23.17 9.68
N PHE A 190 18.60 22.53 8.63
CA PHE A 190 18.41 21.08 8.58
C PHE A 190 19.74 20.32 8.69
N GLN A 191 20.79 20.74 7.96
CA GLN A 191 22.12 20.13 8.07
C GLN A 191 22.73 20.28 9.47
N ALA A 192 22.57 21.44 10.10
CA ALA A 192 23.06 21.68 11.46
C ALA A 192 22.38 20.73 12.46
N LEU A 193 21.05 20.61 12.39
CA LEU A 193 20.26 19.69 13.22
C LEU A 193 20.60 18.21 12.94
N ALA A 194 20.78 17.84 11.68
CA ALA A 194 21.15 16.48 11.30
C ALA A 194 22.51 16.08 11.89
N LYS A 195 23.47 17.01 11.87
CA LYS A 195 24.81 16.82 12.47
C LYS A 195 24.74 16.75 14.00
N GLU A 196 23.93 17.59 14.63
CA GLU A 196 23.71 17.60 16.09
C GLU A 196 23.07 16.28 16.56
N LYS A 197 22.07 15.78 15.82
CA LYS A 197 21.36 14.53 16.13
C LYS A 197 22.06 13.26 15.65
N ARG A 198 23.25 13.38 15.04
CA ARG A 198 24.05 12.26 14.49
C ARG A 198 23.26 11.38 13.51
N LEU A 199 22.40 11.99 12.70
CA LEU A 199 21.75 11.29 11.60
C LEU A 199 22.83 10.87 10.59
N ARG A 200 23.04 9.55 10.44
CA ARG A 200 23.90 9.00 9.38
C ARG A 200 23.11 9.05 8.08
N LEU A 201 23.24 10.15 7.35
CA LEU A 201 22.84 10.24 5.95
C LEU A 201 23.89 9.46 5.15
N GLY A 202 23.61 8.17 4.93
CA GLY A 202 24.38 7.28 4.07
C GLY A 202 23.66 7.07 2.75
#